data_AF-A0A920IG74-F1
#
_entry.id   AF-A0A920IG74-F1
#
_cell.length_a   1.000
_cell.length_b   1.000
_cell.length_c   1.000
_cell.angle_alpha   90.00
_cell.angle_beta   90.00
_cell.angle_gamma   90.00
#
_symmetry.space_group_name_H-M   'P 1'
#
loop_
_entity.id
_entity.type
_entity.pdbx_description
1 polymer ?
#
loop_
_entity_poly.entity_id
_entity_poly.type
_entity_poly.pdbx_seq_one_letter_code
_entity_poly.pdbx_strand_id
1 'polypeptide(L)' 'MYYETDVTTRLSLRKAMTERAGGRTSVPQIFIDGQHIGGCNDLLALEQSGQLDRLLQVAC' A
#
# COMPACT_ATOMS: atom_id res chain seq x y z
N MET A 1 -2.86 4.78 12.66
CA MET A 1 -3.81 5.59 11.86
C MET A 1 -3.48 5.37 10.40
N TYR A 2 -4.47 5.17 9.54
CA TYR A 2 -4.25 5.07 8.09
C TYR A 2 -5.02 6.19 7.38
N TYR A 3 -4.64 6.50 6.16
CA TYR A 3 -5.37 7.40 5.28
C TYR A 3 -5.53 6.74 3.91
N GLU A 4 -6.66 7.00 3.27
CA GLU A 4 -6.93 6.55 1.92
C GLU A 4 -6.77 7.70 0.94
N THR A 5 -6.23 7.39 -0.23
CA THR A 5 -6.15 8.34 -1.35
C THR A 5 -6.95 7.76 -2.51
N ASP A 6 -8.19 8.23 -2.69
CA ASP A 6 -9.03 7.83 -3.81
C ASP A 6 -8.50 8.44 -5.12
N VAL A 7 -8.18 7.56 -6.08
CA VAL A 7 -7.67 7.88 -7.41
C VAL A 7 -8.64 7.58 -8.55
N THR A 8 -9.85 7.11 -8.24
CA THR A 8 -10.83 6.57 -9.20
C THR A 8 -11.23 7.59 -10.25
N THR A 9 -11.57 8.80 -9.82
CA THR A 9 -12.04 9.89 -10.69
C THR A 9 -10.98 10.98 -10.90
N ARG A 10 -9.81 10.86 -10.25
CA ARG A 10 -8.79 11.90 -10.18
C ARG A 10 -7.58 11.51 -11.04
N LEU A 11 -7.66 11.76 -12.34
CA LEU A 11 -6.65 11.33 -13.33
C LEU A 11 -5.22 11.77 -12.99
N SER A 12 -5.03 13.04 -12.62
CA SER A 12 -3.71 13.57 -12.25
C SER A 12 -3.15 12.89 -11.02
N LEU A 13 -3.99 12.64 -10.02
CA LEU A 13 -3.62 11.93 -8.80
C LEU A 13 -3.34 10.45 -9.08
N ARG A 14 -4.14 9.80 -9.94
CA ARG A 14 -3.90 8.41 -10.38
C ARG A 14 -2.54 8.27 -11.03
N LYS A 15 -2.16 9.22 -11.89
CA LYS A 15 -0.83 9.23 -12.53
C LYS A 15 0.27 9.33 -11.46
N ALA A 16 0.17 10.31 -10.56
CA ALA A 16 1.15 10.49 -9.48
C ALA A 16 1.27 9.26 -8.56
N MET A 17 0.15 8.61 -8.21
CA MET A 17 0.18 7.41 -7.37
C MET A 17 0.67 6.17 -8.13
N THR A 18 0.41 6.06 -9.44
CA THR A 18 0.99 5.01 -10.29
C THR A 18 2.52 5.13 -10.34
N GLU A 19 3.03 6.36 -10.55
CA GLU A 19 4.46 6.64 -10.53
C GLU A 19 5.07 6.29 -9.16
N ARG A 20 4.42 6.69 -8.07
CA ARG A 20 4.83 6.34 -6.70
C ARG A 20 4.83 4.84 -6.44
N ALA A 21 3.92 4.07 -7.06
CA ALA A 21 3.81 2.62 -6.95
C ALA A 21 4.72 1.86 -7.95
N GLY A 22 5.75 2.51 -8.50
CA GLY A 22 6.69 1.88 -9.43
C GLY A 22 6.05 1.44 -10.75
N GLY A 23 4.98 2.13 -11.18
CA GLY A 23 4.25 1.83 -12.40
C GLY A 23 3.07 0.86 -12.22
N ARG A 24 2.80 0.34 -11.02
CA ARG A 24 1.62 -0.48 -10.75
C ARG A 24 0.35 0.37 -10.82
N THR A 25 -0.66 -0.11 -11.57
CA THR A 25 -1.92 0.61 -11.84
C THR A 25 -3.14 0.00 -11.16
N SER A 26 -3.01 -1.22 -10.62
CA SER A 26 -4.06 -1.88 -9.85
C SER A 26 -4.24 -1.18 -8.51
N VAL A 27 -5.47 -1.16 -7.99
CA VAL A 27 -5.77 -0.65 -6.65
C VAL A 27 -6.29 -1.79 -5.77
N PRO A 28 -6.04 -1.76 -4.44
CA PRO A 28 -5.25 -0.75 -3.72
C PRO A 28 -3.73 -0.90 -3.93
N GLN A 29 -2.99 0.19 -3.69
CA GLN A 29 -1.54 0.16 -3.51
C GLN A 29 -1.23 0.66 -2.09
N ILE A 30 -0.61 -0.21 -1.30
CA ILE A 30 -0.42 -0.03 0.14
C ILE A 30 1.00 0.44 0.41
N PHE A 31 1.10 1.42 1.31
CA PHE A 31 2.37 1.93 1.80
C PHE A 31 2.34 1.94 3.32
N ILE A 32 3.42 1.47 3.95
CA ILE A 32 3.63 1.51 5.41
C ILE A 32 4.87 2.34 5.65
N ASP A 33 4.77 3.40 6.45
CA ASP A 33 5.87 4.34 6.74
C ASP A 33 6.63 4.83 5.49
N GLY A 34 5.90 5.01 4.38
CA GLY A 34 6.45 5.46 3.10
C GLY A 34 7.03 4.35 2.23
N GLN A 35 7.24 3.14 2.75
CA GLN A 35 7.65 1.96 1.99
C GLN A 35 6.49 1.42 1.15
N HIS A 36 6.71 1.19 -0.14
CA HIS A 36 5.73 0.52 -1.01
C HIS A 36 5.68 -0.98 -0.69
N ILE A 37 4.51 -1.45 -0.26
CA ILE A 37 4.29 -2.85 0.07
C ILE A 37 3.75 -3.61 -1.14
N GLY A 38 2.85 -2.98 -1.90
CA GLY A 38 2.19 -3.60 -3.05
C GLY A 38 0.67 -3.60 -2.90
N GLY A 39 0.01 -4.64 -3.42
CA GLY A 39 -1.45 -4.77 -3.36
C GLY A 39 -1.94 -5.58 -2.16
N CYS A 40 -3.22 -5.92 -2.15
CA CYS A 40 -3.82 -6.75 -1.09
C CYS A 40 -3.09 -8.08 -0.87
N ASN A 41 -2.67 -8.75 -1.94
CA ASN A 41 -1.98 -10.04 -1.84
C ASN A 41 -0.62 -9.91 -1.16
N ASP A 42 0.11 -8.83 -1.45
CA ASP A 42 1.42 -8.56 -0.84
C ASP A 42 1.24 -8.29 0.67
N LEU A 43 0.21 -7.53 1.05
CA LEU A 43 -0.14 -7.29 2.45
C LEU A 43 -0.52 -8.60 3.17
N LEU A 44 -1.36 -9.43 2.54
CA LEU A 44 -1.79 -10.71 3.12
C LEU A 44 -0.62 -11.68 3.29
N ALA A 45 0.35 -11.69 2.37
CA ALA A 45 1.56 -12.50 2.51
C ALA A 45 2.42 -12.05 3.71
N LEU A 46 2.48 -10.75 4.01
CA LEU A 46 3.15 -10.23 5.20
C LEU A 46 2.44 -10.65 6.49
N GLU A 47 1.10 -10.62 6.50
CA GLU A 47 0.29 -11.10 7.62
C GLU A 47 0.54 -12.60 7.87
N GLN A 48 0.42 -13.42 6.82
CA GLN A 48 0.61 -14.87 6.92
C GLN A 48 2.02 -15.28 7.36
N SER A 49 3.02 -14.47 7.05
CA SER A 49 4.40 -14.69 7.50
C SER A 49 4.72 -14.11 8.87
N GLY A 50 3.75 -13.45 9.52
CA GLY A 50 3.95 -12.76 10.81
C GLY A 50 4.87 -11.53 10.73
N GLN A 51 5.15 -11.04 9.52
CA GLN A 51 6.02 -9.88 9.30
C GLN A 51 5.23 -8.56 9.35
N LEU A 52 3.90 -8.60 9.17
CA LEU A 52 3.08 -7.40 9.15
C LEU A 52 3.10 -6.68 10.51
N ASP A 53 2.95 -7.40 11.62
CA ASP A 53 3.00 -6.81 12.96
C ASP A 53 4.31 -6.06 13.24
N ARG A 54 5.43 -6.62 12.76
CA ARG A 54 6.75 -5.98 12.87
C ARG A 54 6.79 -4.67 12.09
N LEU A 55 6.23 -4.63 10.89
CA LEU A 55 6.18 -3.41 10.07
C LEU A 55 5.24 -2.36 10.67
N LEU A 56 4.12 -2.79 11.25
CA LEU A 56 3.15 -1.92 11.91
C LEU A 56 3.59 -1.48 13.31
N GLN A 57 4.69 -2.03 13.82
CA GLN A 57 5.20 -1.80 15.18
C GLN A 57 4.15 -2.08 16.27
N VAL A 58 3.27 -3.05 16.02
CA VAL A 58 2.30 -3.52 16.99
C VAL A 58 2.90 -4.71 17.75
N ALA A 59 2.84 -4.65 19.07
CA ALA A 59 3.17 -5.81 19.91
C ALA A 59 1.98 -6.78 19.86
N CYS A 60 2.27 -8.06 19.65
CA CYS A 60 1.30 -9.15 19.72
C CYS A 60 0.79 -9.31 21.17
#